data_AF-A0A7S4G825-F1
#
_entry.id   AF-A0A7S4G825-F1
#
_cell.length_a   1.000
_cell.length_b   1.000
_cell.length_c   1.000
_cell.angle_alpha   90.00
_cell.angle_beta   90.00
_cell.angle_gamma   90.00
#
_symmetry.space_group_name_H-M   'P 1'
#
loop_
_entity.id
_entity.type
_entity.pdbx_description
1 polymer ?
#
loop_
_entity_poly.entity_id
_entity_poly.type
_entity_poly.pdbx_seq_one_letter_code
_entity_poly.pdbx_strand_id
1 'polypeptide(L)'
;MYAINPEAGFFGVAPGTSTKSNLSAMVTLEKNSIFTNVALTPDGDVWWEGMTKTPPAELTDWTGQPWTPGCGRKAAHPNSRYTTPASQCPVIDPAWANPNGVPIEAILFGGRRNSLVPLVTEAFTWPQGVFMGSIISSELTAAAEGTVGSVRRDPFAMLPFCGYNMGDYFGHWAQFRQNLGYNSPKIFYVNWFRRDDEGKFIWPGFSENSRVLKWICQRLGRNPTGKSVVTPIGHVPTNDGIDLSGLDESVNAEVMRKLLTVDSAEWLKELTGIRQYYKQFGDRLPAVLNEEVDSLEFRLASTASTAVCNPKLSLWVQEMRELCKPTAVHWCTGTEEEYAELCQLMVKGGTFIPLNEKKRPNSFLARSDPRDVARVEGCTYICTKDKGDAGPTNN
;
A
#
# COMPACT_ATOMS: atom_id res chain seq x y z
N MET A 1 -4.74 15.60 -8.13
CA MET A 1 -3.28 15.61 -8.40
C MET A 1 -3.10 15.22 -9.86
N TYR A 2 -2.19 15.86 -10.60
CA TYR A 2 -1.84 15.48 -11.97
C TYR A 2 -0.34 15.20 -12.06
N ALA A 3 0.07 14.27 -12.94
CA ALA A 3 1.48 13.95 -13.18
C ALA A 3 1.82 14.01 -14.67
N ILE A 4 3.04 14.46 -14.96
CA ILE A 4 3.69 14.37 -16.27
C ILE A 4 4.91 13.46 -16.14
N ASN A 5 5.28 12.77 -17.21
CA ASN A 5 6.61 12.17 -17.33
C ASN A 5 7.55 13.21 -17.97
N PRO A 6 8.58 13.71 -17.26
CA PRO A 6 9.53 14.64 -17.86
C PRO A 6 10.52 13.98 -18.82
N GLU A 7 10.60 12.64 -18.85
CA GLU A 7 11.53 11.89 -19.69
C GLU A 7 10.95 11.58 -21.08
N ALA A 8 11.82 11.54 -22.10
CA ALA A 8 11.46 11.21 -23.48
C ALA A 8 11.75 9.74 -23.87
N GLY A 9 12.31 8.95 -22.94
CA GLY A 9 12.81 7.61 -23.20
C GLY A 9 12.89 6.77 -21.93
N PHE A 10 13.29 5.52 -22.08
CA PHE A 10 13.53 4.60 -20.98
C PHE A 10 15.01 4.30 -20.84
N PHE A 11 15.53 4.40 -19.62
CA PHE A 11 16.87 3.98 -19.23
C PHE A 11 16.83 2.74 -18.33
N GLY A 12 16.36 1.63 -18.87
CA GLY A 12 16.03 0.42 -18.12
C GLY A 12 17.24 -0.49 -17.87
N VAL A 13 17.18 -1.26 -16.78
CA VAL A 13 18.13 -2.36 -16.50
C VAL A 13 17.86 -3.49 -17.49
N ALA A 14 18.90 -3.95 -18.21
CA ALA A 14 18.77 -5.03 -19.17
C ALA A 14 18.59 -6.41 -18.50
N PRO A 15 19.48 -6.88 -17.60
CA PRO A 15 19.39 -8.20 -16.99
C PRO A 15 18.03 -8.52 -16.37
N GLY A 16 17.49 -9.69 -16.67
CA GLY A 16 16.16 -10.14 -16.25
C GLY A 16 15.01 -9.69 -17.16
N THR A 17 15.24 -8.78 -18.11
CA THR A 17 14.25 -8.41 -19.14
C THR A 17 14.17 -9.53 -20.19
N SER A 18 12.96 -10.00 -20.50
CA SER A 18 12.70 -11.08 -21.45
C SER A 18 11.28 -10.98 -21.98
N THR A 19 10.92 -11.76 -23.00
CA THR A 19 9.52 -11.84 -23.47
C THR A 19 8.57 -12.34 -22.40
N LYS A 20 9.05 -13.15 -21.45
CA LYS A 20 8.26 -13.65 -20.31
C LYS A 20 8.05 -12.58 -19.23
N SER A 21 9.07 -11.79 -18.91
CA SER A 21 9.03 -10.82 -17.81
C SER A 21 8.51 -9.45 -18.23
N ASN A 22 8.85 -9.00 -19.45
CA ASN A 22 8.45 -7.70 -19.99
C ASN A 22 8.49 -7.70 -21.52
N LEU A 23 7.44 -8.25 -22.16
CA LEU A 23 7.30 -8.28 -23.61
C LEU A 23 7.33 -6.87 -24.23
N SER A 24 6.65 -5.90 -23.60
CA SER A 24 6.60 -4.52 -24.12
C SER A 24 8.00 -3.91 -24.21
N ALA A 25 8.87 -4.14 -23.22
CA ALA A 25 10.26 -3.70 -23.29
C ALA A 25 10.99 -4.39 -24.46
N MET A 26 10.87 -5.71 -24.61
CA MET A 26 11.52 -6.42 -25.72
C MET A 26 11.13 -5.87 -27.10
N VAL A 27 9.83 -5.60 -27.31
CA VAL A 27 9.34 -4.99 -28.57
C VAL A 27 9.85 -3.55 -28.74
N THR A 28 9.90 -2.77 -27.65
CA THR A 28 10.42 -1.39 -27.68
C THR A 28 11.89 -1.35 -28.13
N LEU A 29 12.65 -2.41 -27.82
CA LEU A 29 14.09 -2.51 -28.04
C LEU A 29 14.48 -3.00 -29.44
N GLU A 30 13.52 -3.38 -30.28
CA GLU A 30 13.78 -3.91 -31.64
C GLU A 30 14.51 -2.92 -32.56
N LYS A 31 14.48 -1.62 -32.28
CA LYS A 31 15.16 -0.60 -33.08
C LYS A 31 15.52 0.64 -32.27
N ASN A 32 16.41 1.48 -32.84
CA ASN A 32 16.81 2.80 -32.33
C ASN A 32 17.19 2.83 -30.84
N SER A 33 17.81 1.76 -30.35
CA SER A 33 18.16 1.58 -28.95
C SER A 33 19.67 1.55 -28.76
N ILE A 34 20.15 2.17 -27.68
CA ILE A 34 21.55 2.14 -27.28
C ILE A 34 21.68 1.18 -26.11
N PHE A 35 22.51 0.15 -26.25
CA PHE A 35 22.82 -0.81 -25.19
C PHE A 35 24.19 -0.51 -24.59
N THR A 36 24.30 -0.60 -23.27
CA THR A 36 25.55 -0.30 -22.55
C THR A 36 25.88 -1.44 -21.60
N ASN A 37 27.08 -2.01 -21.75
CA ASN A 37 27.63 -3.11 -20.95
C ASN A 37 26.83 -4.44 -21.01
N VAL A 38 26.18 -4.72 -22.14
CA VAL A 38 25.57 -6.04 -22.44
C VAL A 38 26.55 -6.92 -23.21
N ALA A 39 26.24 -8.20 -23.37
CA ALA A 39 27.02 -9.11 -24.20
C ALA A 39 26.66 -8.94 -25.69
N LEU A 40 27.58 -9.35 -26.57
CA LEU A 40 27.43 -9.35 -28.03
C LEU A 40 27.43 -10.80 -28.55
N THR A 41 26.45 -11.16 -29.38
CA THR A 41 26.36 -12.46 -30.05
C THR A 41 27.23 -12.50 -31.31
N PRO A 42 27.60 -13.69 -31.83
CA PRO A 42 28.42 -13.80 -33.05
C PRO A 42 27.80 -13.18 -34.31
N ASP A 43 26.47 -13.12 -34.39
CA ASP A 43 25.72 -12.51 -35.48
C ASP A 43 25.46 -11.01 -35.29
N GLY A 44 26.01 -10.40 -34.22
CA GLY A 44 25.99 -8.96 -34.01
C GLY A 44 24.79 -8.42 -33.23
N ASP A 45 24.05 -9.28 -32.53
CA ASP A 45 22.95 -8.92 -31.64
C ASP A 45 23.39 -8.85 -30.17
N VAL A 46 22.52 -8.40 -29.28
CA VAL A 46 22.80 -8.26 -27.84
C VAL A 46 22.27 -9.43 -27.03
N TRP A 47 22.92 -9.71 -25.88
CA TRP A 47 22.43 -10.67 -24.91
C TRP A 47 22.70 -10.25 -23.46
N TRP A 48 21.86 -10.69 -22.53
CA TRP A 48 22.06 -10.54 -21.09
C TRP A 48 21.42 -11.70 -20.30
N GLU A 49 21.83 -11.84 -19.05
CA GLU A 49 21.29 -12.86 -18.16
C GLU A 49 19.76 -12.78 -18.04
N GLY A 50 19.09 -13.90 -18.32
CA GLY A 50 17.64 -14.04 -18.22
C GLY A 50 16.87 -13.60 -19.47
N MET A 51 17.53 -13.13 -20.53
CA MET A 51 16.88 -12.80 -21.81
C MET A 51 16.24 -14.02 -22.46
N THR A 52 16.95 -15.15 -22.47
CA THR A 52 16.53 -16.43 -23.03
C THR A 52 16.57 -17.54 -21.97
N LYS A 53 15.79 -18.62 -22.18
CA LYS A 53 15.82 -19.80 -21.28
C LYS A 53 17.17 -20.51 -21.30
N THR A 54 17.75 -20.64 -22.48
CA THR A 54 19.08 -21.23 -22.69
C THR A 54 20.02 -20.13 -23.17
N PRO A 55 21.15 -19.88 -22.47
CA PRO A 55 22.16 -18.95 -22.94
C PRO A 55 22.77 -19.40 -24.28
N PRO A 56 23.19 -18.47 -25.16
CA PRO A 56 23.98 -18.78 -26.35
C PRO A 56 25.26 -19.55 -25.99
N ALA A 57 25.72 -20.41 -26.90
CA ALA A 57 26.90 -21.25 -26.69
C ALA A 57 28.18 -20.42 -26.56
N GLU A 58 28.24 -19.29 -27.26
CA GLU A 58 29.35 -18.35 -27.27
C GLU A 58 28.84 -16.92 -27.38
N LEU A 59 29.52 -16.01 -26.70
CA LEU A 59 29.28 -14.57 -26.68
C LEU A 59 30.63 -13.84 -26.55
N THR A 60 30.61 -12.54 -26.81
CA THR A 60 31.59 -11.61 -26.23
C THR A 60 30.95 -10.92 -25.03
N ASP A 61 31.54 -11.03 -23.85
CA ASP A 61 31.01 -10.36 -22.65
C ASP A 61 31.17 -8.84 -22.70
N TRP A 62 30.56 -8.15 -21.74
CA TRP A 62 30.56 -6.69 -21.63
C TRP A 62 31.97 -6.06 -21.48
N THR A 63 32.99 -6.86 -21.15
CA THR A 63 34.40 -6.41 -21.08
C THR A 63 35.17 -6.63 -22.37
N GLY A 64 34.51 -7.18 -23.41
CA GLY A 64 35.11 -7.50 -24.69
C GLY A 64 35.83 -8.85 -24.72
N GLN A 65 35.60 -9.73 -23.73
CA GLN A 65 36.27 -11.03 -23.65
C GLN A 65 35.34 -12.15 -24.15
N PRO A 66 35.89 -13.24 -24.73
CA PRO A 66 35.10 -14.43 -25.04
C PRO A 66 34.39 -14.98 -23.80
N TRP A 67 33.13 -15.36 -23.98
CA TRP A 67 32.27 -15.89 -22.94
C TRP A 67 31.54 -17.15 -23.43
N THR A 68 31.48 -18.16 -22.57
CA THR A 68 30.70 -19.37 -22.76
C THR A 68 29.91 -19.68 -21.49
N PRO A 69 28.78 -20.42 -21.59
CA PRO A 69 28.04 -20.86 -20.42
C PRO A 69 28.94 -21.60 -19.43
N GLY A 70 29.01 -21.11 -18.19
CA GLY A 70 29.80 -21.74 -17.13
C GLY A 70 31.24 -21.25 -17.00
N CYS A 71 31.70 -20.25 -17.75
CA CYS A 71 33.05 -19.68 -17.62
C CYS A 71 33.32 -18.94 -16.28
N GLY A 72 32.34 -18.90 -15.37
CA GLY A 72 32.45 -18.27 -14.05
C GLY A 72 32.22 -16.76 -14.02
N ARG A 73 31.96 -16.12 -15.17
CA ARG A 73 31.69 -14.68 -15.28
C ARG A 73 30.27 -14.42 -15.78
N LYS A 74 29.74 -13.22 -15.51
CA LYS A 74 28.51 -12.72 -16.13
C LYS A 74 28.81 -12.19 -17.52
N ALA A 75 27.93 -12.47 -18.49
CA ALA A 75 28.08 -11.98 -19.85
C ALA A 75 27.74 -10.49 -19.93
N ALA A 76 26.68 -10.04 -19.25
CA ALA A 76 26.34 -8.62 -19.10
C ALA A 76 26.68 -8.12 -17.70
N HIS A 77 27.01 -6.84 -17.58
CA HIS A 77 27.15 -6.21 -16.26
C HIS A 77 25.78 -6.24 -15.53
N PRO A 78 25.70 -6.50 -14.21
CA PRO A 78 24.41 -6.55 -13.50
C PRO A 78 23.60 -5.25 -13.55
N ASN A 79 24.26 -4.10 -13.73
CA ASN A 79 23.65 -2.79 -13.94
C ASN A 79 23.77 -2.32 -15.41
N SER A 80 23.92 -3.24 -16.37
CA SER A 80 23.87 -2.91 -17.80
C SER A 80 22.49 -2.38 -18.20
N ARG A 81 22.46 -1.54 -19.23
CA ARG A 81 21.31 -0.69 -19.55
C ARG A 81 20.95 -0.75 -21.02
N TYR A 82 19.66 -0.55 -21.28
CA TYR A 82 19.18 -0.09 -22.57
C TYR A 82 18.66 1.34 -22.44
N THR A 83 18.90 2.13 -23.47
CA THR A 83 18.36 3.49 -23.65
C THR A 83 17.55 3.50 -24.93
N THR A 84 16.24 3.74 -24.84
CA THR A 84 15.33 3.64 -25.99
C THR A 84 14.24 4.72 -25.96
N PRO A 85 13.80 5.28 -27.11
CA PRO A 85 12.74 6.28 -27.12
C PRO A 85 11.39 5.74 -26.62
N ALA A 86 10.71 6.51 -25.78
CA ALA A 86 9.46 6.07 -25.15
C ALA A 86 8.34 5.87 -26.19
N SER A 87 8.37 6.66 -27.26
CA SER A 87 7.42 6.60 -28.38
C SER A 87 7.43 5.27 -29.15
N GLN A 88 8.44 4.42 -28.95
CA GLN A 88 8.49 3.09 -29.56
C GLN A 88 7.76 2.02 -28.75
N CYS A 89 7.34 2.32 -27.52
CA CYS A 89 6.68 1.33 -26.68
C CYS A 89 5.29 1.02 -27.23
N PRO A 90 4.97 -0.26 -27.50
CA PRO A 90 3.71 -0.65 -28.14
C PRO A 90 2.48 -0.38 -27.26
N VAL A 91 2.70 -0.10 -25.97
CA VAL A 91 1.66 0.17 -24.97
C VAL A 91 1.84 1.55 -24.33
N ILE A 92 2.52 2.48 -25.01
CA ILE A 92 2.64 3.86 -24.54
C ILE A 92 1.24 4.50 -24.44
N ASP A 93 0.95 5.17 -23.33
CA ASP A 93 -0.34 5.85 -23.15
C ASP A 93 -0.46 7.01 -24.16
N PRO A 94 -1.60 7.20 -24.86
CA PRO A 94 -1.75 8.31 -25.82
C PRO A 94 -1.55 9.70 -25.21
N ALA A 95 -1.77 9.85 -23.90
CA ALA A 95 -1.57 11.10 -23.16
C ALA A 95 -0.21 11.19 -22.46
N TRP A 96 0.76 10.28 -22.74
CA TRP A 96 2.08 10.28 -22.08
C TRP A 96 2.83 11.62 -22.19
N ALA A 97 2.64 12.34 -23.30
CA ALA A 97 3.22 13.65 -23.58
C ALA A 97 2.24 14.82 -23.39
N ASN A 98 1.09 14.60 -22.73
CA ASN A 98 0.13 15.66 -22.44
C ASN A 98 0.75 16.66 -21.44
N PRO A 99 0.91 17.95 -21.81
CA PRO A 99 1.51 18.94 -20.92
C PRO A 99 0.68 19.23 -19.67
N ASN A 100 -0.63 18.94 -19.70
CA ASN A 100 -1.51 19.07 -18.55
C ASN A 100 -1.43 17.85 -17.60
N GLY A 101 -0.69 16.80 -18.01
CA GLY A 101 -0.56 15.56 -17.27
C GLY A 101 -1.81 14.70 -17.27
N VAL A 102 -1.73 13.61 -16.48
CA VAL A 102 -2.83 12.67 -16.24
C VAL A 102 -3.25 12.72 -14.77
N PRO A 103 -4.54 12.58 -14.46
CA PRO A 103 -5.00 12.56 -13.08
C PRO A 103 -4.48 11.32 -12.36
N ILE A 104 -3.94 11.52 -11.15
CA ILE A 104 -3.48 10.43 -10.30
C ILE A 104 -4.55 10.12 -9.26
N GLU A 105 -5.06 8.89 -9.29
CA GLU A 105 -6.05 8.38 -8.32
C GLU A 105 -5.45 7.43 -7.28
N ALA A 106 -4.31 6.81 -7.58
CA ALA A 106 -3.61 5.91 -6.67
C ALA A 106 -2.09 6.15 -6.71
N ILE A 107 -1.45 6.11 -5.53
CA ILE A 107 0.00 6.11 -5.37
C ILE A 107 0.38 4.79 -4.70
N LEU A 108 1.31 4.05 -5.31
CA LEU A 108 1.77 2.77 -4.79
C LEU A 108 3.22 2.91 -4.36
N PHE A 109 3.46 2.69 -3.07
CA PHE A 109 4.78 2.46 -2.52
C PHE A 109 5.09 0.97 -2.50
N GLY A 110 6.36 0.61 -2.63
CA GLY A 110 6.78 -0.78 -2.62
C GLY A 110 8.28 -0.91 -2.44
N GLY A 111 8.69 -2.02 -1.82
CA GLY A 111 10.08 -2.38 -1.59
C GLY A 111 10.23 -3.90 -1.55
N ARG A 112 11.46 -4.41 -1.71
CA ARG A 112 11.70 -5.85 -1.64
C ARG A 112 11.74 -6.29 -0.18
N ARG A 113 10.70 -6.99 0.28
CA ARG A 113 10.59 -7.50 1.64
C ARG A 113 10.27 -8.99 1.62
N ASN A 114 11.15 -9.84 2.14
CA ASN A 114 10.88 -11.28 2.20
C ASN A 114 9.74 -11.61 3.19
N SER A 115 9.54 -10.80 4.23
CA SER A 115 8.50 -10.98 5.27
C SER A 115 7.87 -9.64 5.70
N LEU A 116 7.02 -9.66 6.73
CA LEU A 116 6.31 -8.54 7.36
C LEU A 116 5.24 -7.83 6.51
N VAL A 117 5.60 -7.33 5.32
CA VAL A 117 4.71 -6.49 4.49
C VAL A 117 3.82 -7.38 3.62
N PRO A 118 2.48 -7.27 3.70
CA PRO A 118 1.57 -8.05 2.86
C PRO A 118 1.68 -7.71 1.37
N LEU A 119 1.05 -8.53 0.53
CA LEU A 119 1.02 -8.34 -0.92
C LEU A 119 0.56 -6.94 -1.33
N VAL A 120 -0.50 -6.43 -0.68
CA VAL A 120 -0.99 -5.07 -0.84
C VAL A 120 -1.72 -4.61 0.43
N THR A 121 -1.52 -3.35 0.81
CA THR A 121 -2.24 -2.66 1.89
C THR A 121 -2.65 -1.27 1.41
N GLU A 122 -3.91 -0.89 1.61
CA GLU A 122 -4.42 0.47 1.42
C GLU A 122 -4.32 1.25 2.73
N ALA A 123 -3.80 2.48 2.69
CA ALA A 123 -3.78 3.38 3.83
C ALA A 123 -5.19 3.90 4.17
N PHE A 124 -5.52 4.00 5.47
CA PHE A 124 -6.74 4.63 5.97
C PHE A 124 -6.79 6.12 5.62
N THR A 125 -5.64 6.78 5.78
CA THR A 125 -5.53 8.23 5.67
C THR A 125 -4.28 8.60 4.89
N TRP A 126 -4.21 9.85 4.44
CA TRP A 126 -3.00 10.36 3.81
C TRP A 126 -1.81 10.42 4.77
N PRO A 127 -1.92 10.93 6.01
CA PRO A 127 -0.84 10.81 7.00
C PRO A 127 -0.28 9.40 7.13
N GLN A 128 -1.14 8.39 7.22
CA GLN A 128 -0.70 7.00 7.25
C GLN A 128 0.00 6.58 5.95
N GLY A 129 -0.50 7.02 4.79
CA GLY A 129 0.16 6.76 3.51
C GLY A 129 1.53 7.44 3.37
N VAL A 130 1.70 8.65 3.90
CA VAL A 130 2.99 9.35 4.01
C VAL A 130 3.92 8.58 4.95
N PHE A 131 3.40 8.09 6.08
CA PHE A 131 4.12 7.19 6.98
C PHE A 131 4.57 5.90 6.28
N MET A 132 3.70 5.24 5.49
CA MET A 132 4.08 4.08 4.69
C MET A 132 5.23 4.41 3.73
N GLY A 133 5.16 5.57 3.06
CA GLY A 133 6.20 6.08 2.18
C GLY A 133 7.54 6.31 2.89
N SER A 134 7.53 6.92 4.08
CA SER A 134 8.75 7.24 4.83
C SER A 134 9.43 6.01 5.44
N ILE A 135 8.71 4.90 5.63
CA ILE A 135 9.28 3.65 6.17
C ILE A 135 9.59 2.61 5.11
N ILE A 136 9.39 2.90 3.81
CA ILE A 136 9.72 1.95 2.74
C ILE A 136 11.12 1.41 2.98
N SER A 137 11.22 0.09 2.90
CA SER A 137 12.49 -0.58 3.00
C SER A 137 12.59 -1.67 1.97
N SER A 138 13.80 -1.85 1.48
CA SER A 138 14.14 -2.88 0.52
C SER A 138 15.37 -3.61 1.00
N GLU A 139 15.37 -4.93 0.87
CA GLU A 139 16.58 -5.71 0.95
C GLU A 139 17.57 -5.23 -0.12
N LEU A 140 18.84 -5.12 0.25
CA LEU A 140 19.89 -4.75 -0.69
C LEU A 140 19.99 -5.80 -1.80
N THR A 141 19.86 -5.32 -3.04
CA THR A 141 20.13 -6.12 -4.23
C THR A 141 21.62 -6.06 -4.56
N ALA A 142 22.12 -6.98 -5.39
CA ALA A 142 23.51 -6.96 -5.85
C ALA A 142 23.94 -5.66 -6.56
N ALA A 143 23.01 -4.77 -6.92
CA ALA A 143 23.27 -3.49 -7.56
C ALA A 143 23.52 -2.31 -6.58
N ALA A 144 23.31 -2.50 -5.28
CA ALA A 144 23.54 -1.47 -4.27
C ALA A 144 24.73 -1.84 -3.38
N GLU A 145 25.59 -0.86 -3.06
CA GLU A 145 26.68 -1.04 -2.10
C GLU A 145 26.11 -1.41 -0.71
N GLY A 146 26.52 -2.57 -0.17
CA GLY A 146 26.24 -3.02 1.20
C GLY A 146 26.07 -4.55 1.34
N THR A 147 25.86 -5.02 2.57
CA THR A 147 25.79 -6.46 2.88
C THR A 147 24.45 -7.05 2.44
N VAL A 148 24.50 -8.07 1.57
CA VAL A 148 23.33 -8.84 1.12
C VAL A 148 22.54 -9.34 2.33
N GLY A 149 21.22 -9.09 2.35
CA GLY A 149 20.32 -9.48 3.45
C GLY A 149 20.08 -8.41 4.52
N SER A 150 20.80 -7.28 4.48
CA SER A 150 20.44 -6.11 5.31
C SER A 150 19.28 -5.33 4.68
N VAL A 151 18.33 -4.91 5.52
CA VAL A 151 17.18 -4.09 5.12
C VAL A 151 17.60 -2.62 5.12
N ARG A 152 17.62 -1.99 3.94
CA ARG A 152 17.87 -0.56 3.79
C ARG A 152 16.55 0.21 3.73
N ARG A 153 16.43 1.28 4.52
CA ARG A 153 15.34 2.24 4.38
C ARG A 153 15.57 3.08 3.13
N ASP A 154 14.57 3.17 2.28
CA ASP A 154 14.58 3.98 1.06
C ASP A 154 13.26 4.77 1.00
N PRO A 155 13.09 5.78 1.87
CA PRO A 155 11.84 6.51 2.00
C PRO A 155 11.39 7.07 0.64
N PHE A 156 10.16 6.77 0.25
CA PHE A 156 9.55 7.17 -1.02
C PHE A 156 10.32 6.71 -2.27
N ALA A 157 11.26 5.77 -2.14
CA ALA A 157 12.26 5.44 -3.16
C ALA A 157 13.11 6.65 -3.61
N MET A 158 13.33 7.60 -2.70
CA MET A 158 13.94 8.90 -2.98
C MET A 158 15.26 9.13 -2.24
N LEU A 159 15.77 8.16 -1.48
CA LEU A 159 16.98 8.37 -0.67
C LEU A 159 18.19 8.90 -1.47
N PRO A 160 18.53 8.38 -2.67
CA PRO A 160 19.66 8.91 -3.44
C PRO A 160 19.31 10.14 -4.30
N PHE A 161 18.04 10.58 -4.31
CA PHE A 161 17.53 11.60 -5.24
C PHE A 161 16.95 12.85 -4.57
N CYS A 162 16.71 12.80 -3.25
CA CYS A 162 16.15 13.92 -2.52
C CYS A 162 17.14 15.10 -2.52
N GLY A 163 16.80 16.17 -3.22
CA GLY A 163 17.66 17.35 -3.41
C GLY A 163 17.72 18.31 -2.21
N TYR A 164 17.04 18.00 -1.11
CA TYR A 164 17.03 18.78 0.13
C TYR A 164 16.87 17.86 1.35
N ASN A 165 16.71 18.42 2.55
CA ASN A 165 16.63 17.62 3.77
C ASN A 165 15.43 16.65 3.74
N MET A 166 15.67 15.38 4.02
CA MET A 166 14.64 14.33 3.95
C MET A 166 13.52 14.51 4.99
N GLY A 167 13.80 15.09 6.17
CA GLY A 167 12.76 15.43 7.16
C GLY A 167 11.80 16.50 6.63
N ASP A 168 12.35 17.54 5.98
CA ASP A 168 11.55 18.56 5.31
C ASP A 168 10.75 17.96 4.14
N TYR A 169 11.31 16.98 3.42
CA TYR A 169 10.63 16.25 2.35
C TYR A 169 9.41 15.49 2.86
N PHE A 170 9.51 14.83 4.02
CA PHE A 170 8.36 14.23 4.69
C PHE A 170 7.32 15.28 5.08
N GLY A 171 7.76 16.44 5.57
CA GLY A 171 6.89 17.56 5.92
C GLY A 171 6.11 18.09 4.72
N HIS A 172 6.78 18.17 3.56
CA HIS A 172 6.15 18.56 2.29
C HIS A 172 5.01 17.61 1.91
N TRP A 173 5.25 16.29 1.95
CA TRP A 173 4.21 15.29 1.70
C TRP A 173 3.05 15.39 2.70
N ALA A 174 3.33 15.56 4.00
CA ALA A 174 2.30 15.70 5.02
C ALA A 174 1.38 16.91 4.76
N GLN A 175 1.96 18.04 4.33
CA GLN A 175 1.23 19.26 4.01
C GLN A 175 0.51 19.17 2.65
N PHE A 176 1.00 18.38 1.71
CA PHE A 176 0.52 18.35 0.33
C PHE A 176 -0.99 18.05 0.22
N ARG A 177 -1.56 17.24 1.11
CA ARG A 177 -3.00 16.96 1.12
C ARG A 177 -3.86 18.21 1.30
N GLN A 178 -3.39 19.22 2.03
CA GLN A 178 -4.13 20.47 2.23
C GLN A 178 -4.42 21.16 0.89
N ASN A 179 -3.54 20.97 -0.09
CA ASN A 179 -3.67 21.53 -1.44
C ASN A 179 -4.55 20.66 -2.38
N LEU A 180 -4.82 19.40 -2.01
CA LEU A 180 -5.57 18.44 -2.84
C LEU A 180 -7.05 18.33 -2.46
N GLY A 181 -7.40 18.68 -1.22
CA GLY A 181 -8.75 18.51 -0.68
C GLY A 181 -9.21 17.04 -0.68
N TYR A 182 -10.50 16.80 -0.91
CA TYR A 182 -11.10 15.45 -0.95
C TYR A 182 -10.70 14.63 -2.19
N ASN A 183 -9.99 15.22 -3.16
CA ASN A 183 -9.54 14.56 -4.38
C ASN A 183 -8.09 14.04 -4.28
N SER A 184 -7.59 13.81 -3.07
CA SER A 184 -6.27 13.21 -2.86
C SER A 184 -6.26 11.75 -3.34
N PRO A 185 -5.23 11.29 -4.08
CA PRO A 185 -5.14 9.89 -4.45
C PRO A 185 -5.06 8.99 -3.21
N LYS A 186 -5.59 7.77 -3.33
CA LYS A 186 -5.41 6.72 -2.32
C LYS A 186 -3.96 6.24 -2.34
N ILE A 187 -3.41 5.92 -1.18
CA ILE A 187 -2.03 5.44 -1.05
C ILE A 187 -2.07 3.95 -0.70
N PHE A 188 -1.24 3.17 -1.38
CA PHE A 188 -1.08 1.74 -1.18
C PHE A 188 0.38 1.38 -0.92
N TYR A 189 0.61 0.31 -0.16
CA TYR A 189 1.92 -0.32 -0.01
C TYR A 189 1.83 -1.75 -0.54
N VAL A 190 2.58 -2.05 -1.61
CA VAL A 190 2.67 -3.38 -2.25
C VAL A 190 3.99 -4.07 -1.93
N ASN A 191 3.95 -5.41 -1.88
CA ASN A 191 5.14 -6.24 -1.76
C ASN A 191 5.03 -7.51 -2.62
N TRP A 192 5.73 -7.52 -3.76
CA TRP A 192 5.79 -8.66 -4.67
C TRP A 192 6.76 -9.75 -4.24
N PHE A 193 7.55 -9.51 -3.18
CA PHE A 193 8.79 -10.23 -2.92
C PHE A 193 8.75 -11.08 -1.65
N ARG A 194 7.55 -11.33 -1.08
CA ARG A 194 7.42 -12.26 0.05
C ARG A 194 7.97 -13.63 -0.33
N ARG A 195 8.69 -14.25 0.61
CA ARG A 195 9.27 -15.58 0.46
C ARG A 195 8.68 -16.56 1.47
N ASP A 196 8.60 -17.82 1.06
CA ASP A 196 8.31 -18.95 1.95
C ASP A 196 9.55 -19.36 2.76
N ASP A 197 9.40 -20.39 3.60
CA ASP A 197 10.45 -20.90 4.46
C ASP A 197 11.60 -21.54 3.66
N GLU A 198 11.33 -21.96 2.40
CA GLU A 198 12.32 -22.45 1.45
C GLU A 198 13.01 -21.30 0.67
N GLY A 199 12.66 -20.05 0.94
CA GLY A 199 13.23 -18.88 0.30
C GLY A 199 12.75 -18.65 -1.14
N LYS A 200 11.66 -19.28 -1.58
CA LYS A 200 11.05 -19.05 -2.90
C LYS A 200 10.02 -17.92 -2.83
N PHE A 201 9.84 -17.20 -3.93
CA PHE A 201 8.79 -16.19 -4.01
C PHE A 201 7.42 -16.84 -3.92
N ILE A 202 6.58 -16.32 -3.03
CA ILE A 202 5.21 -16.79 -2.83
C ILE A 202 4.30 -16.28 -3.96
N TRP A 203 4.51 -15.04 -4.40
CA TRP A 203 3.73 -14.41 -5.47
C TRP A 203 4.48 -14.49 -6.81
N PRO A 204 3.83 -14.90 -7.93
CA PRO A 204 4.48 -15.05 -9.23
C PRO A 204 4.98 -13.73 -9.85
N GLY A 205 4.41 -12.58 -9.45
CA GLY A 205 4.86 -11.27 -9.92
C GLY A 205 4.54 -10.98 -11.39
N PHE A 206 5.29 -10.05 -11.99
CA PHE A 206 5.17 -9.66 -13.40
C PHE A 206 3.72 -9.36 -13.83
N SER A 207 3.21 -10.04 -14.86
CA SER A 207 1.84 -9.89 -15.38
C SER A 207 0.78 -10.13 -14.31
N GLU A 208 1.04 -11.03 -13.37
CA GLU A 208 0.07 -11.38 -12.34
C GLU A 208 -0.17 -10.23 -11.36
N ASN A 209 0.75 -9.27 -11.25
CA ASN A 209 0.54 -8.04 -10.49
C ASN A 209 -0.69 -7.25 -10.99
N SER A 210 -1.11 -7.44 -12.24
CA SER A 210 -2.37 -6.86 -12.77
C SER A 210 -3.60 -7.24 -11.93
N ARG A 211 -3.60 -8.40 -11.26
CA ARG A 211 -4.69 -8.83 -10.35
C ARG A 211 -4.77 -7.96 -9.11
N VAL A 212 -3.61 -7.54 -8.60
CA VAL A 212 -3.51 -6.60 -7.46
C VAL A 212 -3.86 -5.20 -7.91
N LEU A 213 -3.42 -4.77 -9.11
CA LEU A 213 -3.83 -3.50 -9.70
C LEU A 213 -5.34 -3.45 -9.94
N LYS A 214 -5.96 -4.54 -10.39
CA LYS A 214 -7.43 -4.68 -10.50
C LYS A 214 -8.10 -4.44 -9.15
N TRP A 215 -7.62 -5.08 -8.08
CA TRP A 215 -8.14 -4.84 -6.74
C TRP A 215 -7.98 -3.38 -6.32
N ILE A 216 -6.81 -2.76 -6.56
CA ILE A 216 -6.58 -1.34 -6.29
C ILE A 216 -7.61 -0.49 -7.04
N CYS A 217 -7.80 -0.69 -8.35
CA CYS A 217 -8.80 0.03 -9.13
C CYS A 217 -10.22 -0.13 -8.56
N GLN A 218 -10.57 -1.32 -8.08
CA GLN A 218 -11.86 -1.56 -7.42
C GLN A 218 -11.99 -0.88 -6.06
N ARG A 219 -10.89 -0.45 -5.42
CA ARG A 219 -10.88 0.36 -4.20
C ARG A 219 -10.96 1.87 -4.47
N LEU A 220 -10.83 2.31 -5.73
CA LEU A 220 -10.91 3.72 -6.12
C LEU A 220 -12.37 4.16 -6.33
N GLY A 221 -12.56 5.47 -6.49
CA GLY A 221 -13.86 6.08 -6.73
C GLY A 221 -14.73 6.22 -5.47
N ARG A 222 -15.99 6.63 -5.68
CA ARG A 222 -16.95 6.89 -4.59
C ARG A 222 -17.61 5.63 -4.04
N ASN A 223 -17.75 4.60 -4.87
CA ASN A 223 -18.41 3.33 -4.53
C ASN A 223 -17.43 2.17 -4.77
N PRO A 224 -16.45 1.98 -3.87
CA PRO A 224 -15.45 0.94 -4.03
C PRO A 224 -16.10 -0.45 -3.97
N THR A 225 -15.75 -1.31 -4.91
CA THR A 225 -16.23 -2.70 -4.99
C THR A 225 -15.18 -3.73 -4.55
N GLY A 226 -13.94 -3.28 -4.33
CA GLY A 226 -12.84 -4.14 -3.91
C GLY A 226 -13.06 -4.65 -2.49
N LYS A 227 -13.22 -5.97 -2.34
CA LYS A 227 -13.42 -6.61 -1.05
C LYS A 227 -12.18 -6.45 -0.17
N SER A 228 -12.35 -5.94 1.05
CA SER A 228 -11.24 -5.67 1.96
C SER A 228 -11.61 -5.95 3.41
N VAL A 229 -10.61 -6.29 4.22
CA VAL A 229 -10.72 -6.35 5.69
C VAL A 229 -9.83 -5.29 6.31
N VAL A 230 -10.28 -4.72 7.43
CA VAL A 230 -9.49 -3.78 8.22
C VAL A 230 -8.46 -4.55 9.04
N THR A 231 -7.21 -4.09 9.04
CA THR A 231 -6.10 -4.62 9.85
C THR A 231 -5.42 -3.49 10.58
N PRO A 232 -4.55 -3.75 11.58
CA PRO A 232 -3.81 -2.69 12.25
C PRO A 232 -2.95 -1.80 11.33
N ILE A 233 -2.56 -2.29 10.15
CA ILE A 233 -1.69 -1.56 9.22
C ILE A 233 -2.42 -0.86 8.06
N GLY A 234 -3.74 -1.01 7.95
CA GLY A 234 -4.53 -0.53 6.81
C GLY A 234 -5.59 -1.53 6.36
N HIS A 235 -6.20 -1.29 5.20
CA HIS A 235 -7.08 -2.28 4.57
C HIS A 235 -6.25 -3.24 3.72
N VAL A 236 -6.52 -4.54 3.84
CA VAL A 236 -5.98 -5.56 2.94
C VAL A 236 -7.13 -6.25 2.21
N PRO A 237 -6.90 -6.88 1.06
CA PRO A 237 -7.94 -7.69 0.40
C PRO A 237 -8.52 -8.75 1.34
N THR A 238 -9.79 -9.13 1.15
CA THR A 238 -10.26 -10.43 1.68
C THR A 238 -9.52 -11.57 0.98
N ASN A 239 -9.54 -12.79 1.54
CA ASN A 239 -8.89 -13.95 0.91
C ASN A 239 -9.41 -14.26 -0.50
N ASP A 240 -10.65 -13.87 -0.80
CA ASP A 240 -11.30 -13.98 -2.11
C ASP A 240 -11.32 -12.65 -2.89
N GLY A 241 -10.61 -11.63 -2.41
CA GLY A 241 -10.56 -10.30 -3.01
C GLY A 241 -9.63 -10.19 -4.22
N ILE A 242 -8.66 -11.12 -4.34
CA ILE A 242 -7.77 -11.25 -5.49
C ILE A 242 -8.15 -12.49 -6.28
N ASP A 243 -8.35 -12.30 -7.58
CA ASP A 243 -8.73 -13.35 -8.51
C ASP A 243 -7.58 -14.33 -8.75
N LEU A 244 -7.77 -15.61 -8.42
CA LEU A 244 -6.76 -16.67 -8.58
C LEU A 244 -6.97 -17.51 -9.86
N SER A 245 -7.99 -17.19 -10.66
CA SER A 245 -8.29 -17.96 -11.87
C SER A 245 -7.12 -17.94 -12.86
N GLY A 246 -6.75 -19.13 -13.36
CA GLY A 246 -5.63 -19.30 -14.29
C GLY A 246 -4.23 -19.16 -13.70
N LEU A 247 -4.09 -18.96 -12.38
CA LEU A 247 -2.79 -19.09 -11.72
C LEU A 247 -2.41 -20.56 -11.56
N ASP A 248 -1.11 -20.79 -11.37
CA ASP A 248 -0.58 -22.10 -10.98
C ASP A 248 -1.26 -22.58 -9.68
N GLU A 249 -1.57 -23.87 -9.59
CA GLU A 249 -2.30 -24.46 -8.45
C GLU A 249 -1.57 -24.28 -7.11
N SER A 250 -0.26 -24.02 -7.13
CA SER A 250 0.50 -23.65 -5.94
C SER A 250 0.04 -22.33 -5.32
N VAL A 251 -0.53 -21.39 -6.10
CA VAL A 251 -1.06 -20.12 -5.60
C VAL A 251 -2.55 -20.26 -5.28
N ASN A 252 -2.84 -20.92 -4.16
CA ASN A 252 -4.20 -21.21 -3.70
C ASN A 252 -4.67 -20.33 -2.53
N ALA A 253 -5.85 -20.60 -1.98
CA ALA A 253 -6.44 -19.82 -0.89
C ALA A 253 -5.60 -19.80 0.39
N GLU A 254 -4.84 -20.86 0.69
CA GLU A 254 -3.93 -20.87 1.84
C GLU A 254 -2.74 -19.95 1.59
N VAL A 255 -2.18 -20.00 0.38
CA VAL A 255 -1.10 -19.10 -0.02
C VAL A 255 -1.56 -17.65 -0.03
N MET A 256 -2.79 -17.38 -0.48
CA MET A 256 -3.38 -16.04 -0.43
C MET A 256 -3.51 -15.53 1.01
N ARG A 257 -3.93 -16.38 1.96
CA ARG A 257 -3.90 -16.03 3.39
C ARG A 257 -2.51 -15.60 3.82
N LYS A 258 -1.48 -16.40 3.52
CA LYS A 258 -0.08 -16.10 3.86
C LYS A 258 0.39 -14.78 3.25
N LEU A 259 0.05 -14.51 1.99
CA LEU A 259 0.38 -13.28 1.28
C LEU A 259 -0.25 -12.04 1.93
N LEU A 260 -1.45 -12.19 2.48
CA LEU A 260 -2.24 -11.10 3.09
C LEU A 260 -2.09 -11.01 4.62
N THR A 261 -1.41 -11.97 5.26
CA THR A 261 -1.22 -11.99 6.72
C THR A 261 -0.52 -10.73 7.21
N VAL A 262 -1.11 -10.13 8.26
CA VAL A 262 -0.53 -9.07 9.09
C VAL A 262 -0.22 -9.66 10.46
N ASP A 263 1.07 -9.87 10.75
CA ASP A 263 1.52 -10.38 12.04
C ASP A 263 1.78 -9.21 13.00
N SER A 264 0.90 -9.02 13.99
CA SER A 264 1.04 -7.90 14.93
C SER A 264 2.32 -7.96 15.75
N ALA A 265 2.82 -9.16 16.10
CA ALA A 265 4.03 -9.31 16.90
C ALA A 265 5.28 -8.95 16.09
N GLU A 266 5.33 -9.30 14.81
CA GLU A 266 6.41 -8.85 13.91
C GLU A 266 6.38 -7.34 13.69
N TRP A 267 5.19 -6.77 13.49
CA TRP A 267 5.04 -5.31 13.33
C TRP A 267 5.43 -4.53 14.60
N LEU A 268 5.09 -5.01 15.80
CA LEU A 268 5.54 -4.40 17.06
C LEU A 268 7.07 -4.39 17.17
N LYS A 269 7.75 -5.46 16.72
CA LYS A 269 9.22 -5.49 16.67
C LYS A 269 9.76 -4.45 15.67
N GLU A 270 9.15 -4.33 14.50
CA GLU A 270 9.54 -3.37 13.46
C GLU A 270 9.43 -1.90 13.94
N LEU A 271 8.47 -1.58 14.81
CA LEU A 271 8.32 -0.22 15.36
C LEU A 271 9.58 0.27 16.07
N THR A 272 10.33 -0.61 16.73
CA THR A 272 11.59 -0.25 17.37
C THR A 272 12.60 0.25 16.33
N GLY A 273 12.70 -0.45 15.20
CA GLY A 273 13.55 -0.06 14.07
C GLY A 273 13.08 1.24 13.41
N ILE A 274 11.78 1.46 13.28
CA ILE A 274 11.21 2.70 12.74
C ILE A 274 11.52 3.89 13.66
N ARG A 275 11.29 3.77 14.97
CA ARG A 275 11.62 4.83 15.93
C ARG A 275 13.10 5.15 15.94
N GLN A 276 13.96 4.14 15.89
CA GLN A 276 15.41 4.34 15.82
C GLN A 276 15.82 5.04 14.52
N TYR A 277 15.23 4.65 13.38
CA TYR A 277 15.41 5.32 12.10
C TYR A 277 14.98 6.79 12.17
N TYR A 278 13.85 7.09 12.80
CA TYR A 278 13.31 8.44 12.90
C TYR A 278 14.13 9.40 13.76
N LYS A 279 14.85 8.90 14.78
CA LYS A 279 15.74 9.73 15.60
C LYS A 279 16.79 10.50 14.78
N GLN A 280 17.21 9.97 13.62
CA GLN A 280 18.24 10.62 12.81
C GLN A 280 17.79 11.97 12.21
N PHE A 281 16.48 12.22 12.14
CA PHE A 281 15.92 13.45 11.59
C PHE A 281 15.73 14.55 12.65
N GLY A 282 15.88 14.22 13.94
CA GLY A 282 15.75 15.16 15.05
C GLY A 282 14.48 16.01 14.97
N ASP A 283 14.61 17.31 15.22
CA ASP A 283 13.50 18.27 15.23
C ASP A 283 12.86 18.51 13.85
N ARG A 284 13.49 18.04 12.77
CA ARG A 284 12.94 18.15 11.40
C ARG A 284 11.98 17.04 11.05
N LEU A 285 11.86 16.00 11.87
CA LEU A 285 10.85 14.96 11.66
C LEU A 285 9.46 15.56 11.89
N PRO A 286 8.54 15.48 10.91
CA PRO A 286 7.17 15.94 11.11
C PRO A 286 6.50 15.17 12.24
N ALA A 287 5.90 15.90 13.20
CA ALA A 287 5.23 15.30 14.37
C ALA A 287 4.22 14.21 13.99
N VAL A 288 3.49 14.43 12.89
CA VAL A 288 2.51 13.47 12.34
C VAL A 288 3.10 12.08 12.07
N LEU A 289 4.40 11.97 11.74
CA LEU A 289 5.02 10.67 11.53
C LEU A 289 5.27 9.91 12.83
N ASN A 290 5.59 10.61 13.93
CA ASN A 290 5.64 9.97 15.25
C ASN A 290 4.24 9.59 15.73
N GLU A 291 3.25 10.45 15.49
CA GLU A 291 1.85 10.16 15.82
C GLU A 291 1.32 8.92 15.07
N GLU A 292 1.72 8.71 13.81
CA GLU A 292 1.36 7.49 13.06
C GLU A 292 2.07 6.24 13.60
N VAL A 293 3.30 6.35 14.11
CA VAL A 293 3.98 5.24 14.81
C VAL A 293 3.23 4.88 16.09
N ASP A 294 2.89 5.87 16.91
CA ASP A 294 2.15 5.67 18.16
C ASP A 294 0.75 5.08 17.90
N SER A 295 0.07 5.59 16.86
CA SER A 295 -1.23 5.09 16.44
C SER A 295 -1.17 3.66 15.92
N LEU A 296 -0.09 3.31 15.19
CA LEU A 296 0.13 1.93 14.75
C LEU A 296 0.42 1.00 15.93
N GLU A 297 1.27 1.41 16.87
CA GLU A 297 1.55 0.65 18.11
C GLU A 297 0.26 0.33 18.87
N PHE A 298 -0.60 1.33 19.05
CA PHE A 298 -1.90 1.15 19.70
C PHE A 298 -2.79 0.13 18.97
N ARG A 299 -2.91 0.23 17.64
CA ARG A 299 -3.70 -0.71 16.82
C ARG A 299 -3.15 -2.13 16.87
N LEU A 300 -1.83 -2.29 16.97
CA LEU A 300 -1.17 -3.60 17.05
C LEU A 300 -1.27 -4.24 18.44
N ALA A 301 -1.21 -3.43 19.50
CA ALA A 301 -1.32 -3.89 20.90
C ALA A 301 -2.77 -4.18 21.33
N SER A 302 -3.75 -3.57 20.65
CA SER A 302 -5.16 -3.80 20.93
C SER A 302 -5.61 -5.16 20.40
N THR A 303 -5.92 -6.11 21.30
CA THR A 303 -6.49 -7.44 20.95
C THR A 303 -7.92 -7.37 20.42
N ALA A 304 -8.51 -6.18 20.33
CA ALA A 304 -9.79 -5.92 19.68
C ALA A 304 -9.56 -4.94 18.53
N SER A 305 -9.79 -5.41 17.30
CA SER A 305 -9.92 -4.61 16.08
C SER A 305 -10.70 -3.32 16.36
N THR A 306 -10.01 -2.17 16.47
CA THR A 306 -10.67 -0.87 16.62
C THR A 306 -9.86 0.21 15.91
N ALA A 307 -10.44 0.70 14.82
CA ALA A 307 -9.90 1.71 13.93
C ALA A 307 -10.14 3.12 14.49
N VAL A 308 -9.31 3.58 15.43
CA VAL A 308 -9.28 4.99 15.84
C VAL A 308 -7.88 5.55 15.69
N CYS A 309 -7.73 6.53 14.80
CA CYS A 309 -6.45 7.15 14.43
C CYS A 309 -6.14 8.46 15.18
N ASN A 310 -6.94 8.84 16.20
CA ASN A 310 -6.71 10.05 16.99
C ASN A 310 -6.12 9.69 18.36
N PRO A 311 -4.83 10.00 18.63
CA PRO A 311 -4.16 9.58 19.87
C PRO A 311 -4.81 10.12 21.14
N LYS A 312 -5.30 11.37 21.14
CA LYS A 312 -5.95 12.00 22.30
C LYS A 312 -7.28 11.33 22.63
N LEU A 313 -8.07 11.03 21.60
CA LEU A 313 -9.35 10.34 21.75
C LEU A 313 -9.16 8.92 22.27
N SER A 314 -8.15 8.21 21.75
CA SER A 314 -7.83 6.85 22.19
C SER A 314 -7.42 6.80 23.67
N LEU A 315 -6.56 7.72 24.11
CA LEU A 315 -6.18 7.83 25.53
C LEU A 315 -7.40 8.13 26.41
N TRP A 316 -8.25 9.08 26.00
CA TRP A 316 -9.46 9.41 26.74
C TRP A 316 -10.42 8.20 26.85
N VAL A 317 -10.63 7.44 25.77
CA VAL A 317 -11.48 6.24 25.83
C VAL A 317 -10.88 5.18 26.74
N GLN A 318 -9.56 5.04 26.80
CA GLN A 318 -8.92 4.14 27.76
C GLN A 318 -9.19 4.56 29.21
N GLU A 319 -9.02 5.84 29.55
CA GLU A 319 -9.36 6.38 30.88
C GLU A 319 -10.82 6.07 31.23
N MET A 320 -11.75 6.25 30.28
CA MET A 320 -13.17 5.96 30.49
C MET A 320 -13.45 4.46 30.65
N ARG A 321 -12.71 3.56 29.98
CA ARG A 321 -12.86 2.11 30.18
C ARG A 321 -12.48 1.68 31.58
N GLU A 322 -11.39 2.23 32.13
CA GLU A 322 -10.94 1.93 33.49
C GLU A 322 -11.93 2.45 34.53
N LEU A 323 -12.48 3.64 34.30
CA LEU A 323 -13.46 4.27 35.17
C LEU A 323 -14.82 3.54 35.14
N CYS A 324 -15.38 3.33 33.95
CA CYS A 324 -16.76 2.87 33.77
C CYS A 324 -16.91 1.35 33.70
N LYS A 325 -15.81 0.61 33.47
CA LYS A 325 -15.77 -0.86 33.34
C LYS A 325 -16.87 -1.44 32.44
N PRO A 326 -17.04 -0.93 31.20
CA PRO A 326 -18.10 -1.39 30.32
C PRO A 326 -17.86 -2.83 29.87
N THR A 327 -18.93 -3.59 29.61
CA THR A 327 -18.85 -4.95 29.05
C THR A 327 -18.23 -4.96 27.64
N ALA A 328 -18.49 -3.93 26.84
CA ALA A 328 -17.90 -3.74 25.51
C ALA A 328 -17.82 -2.25 25.15
N VAL A 329 -16.89 -1.90 24.25
CA VAL A 329 -16.80 -0.59 23.60
C VAL A 329 -17.04 -0.78 22.11
N HIS A 330 -18.04 -0.09 21.57
CA HIS A 330 -18.36 -0.11 20.15
C HIS A 330 -18.09 1.28 19.57
N TRP A 331 -17.32 1.34 18.48
CA TRP A 331 -17.02 2.56 17.76
C TRP A 331 -17.99 2.72 16.60
N CYS A 332 -18.85 3.72 16.66
CA CYS A 332 -19.72 4.07 15.54
C CYS A 332 -18.88 4.71 14.44
N THR A 333 -18.59 3.94 13.40
CA THR A 333 -17.79 4.32 12.22
C THR A 333 -18.61 5.04 11.15
N GLY A 334 -19.92 4.87 11.14
CA GLY A 334 -20.85 5.43 10.14
C GLY A 334 -20.71 4.80 8.76
N THR A 335 -20.02 3.65 8.63
CA THR A 335 -19.83 2.99 7.34
C THR A 335 -21.13 2.33 6.85
N GLU A 336 -21.20 2.02 5.56
CA GLU A 336 -22.35 1.30 5.00
C GLU A 336 -22.49 -0.11 5.59
N GLU A 337 -21.36 -0.76 5.92
CA GLU A 337 -21.35 -2.06 6.57
C GLU A 337 -21.91 -1.99 7.99
N GLU A 338 -21.50 -0.99 8.79
CA GLU A 338 -22.04 -0.77 10.13
C GLU A 338 -23.52 -0.43 10.08
N TYR A 339 -23.93 0.42 9.13
CA TYR A 339 -25.33 0.72 8.87
C TYR A 339 -26.14 -0.54 8.56
N ALA A 340 -25.63 -1.40 7.67
CA ALA A 340 -26.29 -2.64 7.29
C ALA A 340 -26.39 -3.62 8.46
N GLU A 341 -25.33 -3.77 9.25
CA GLU A 341 -25.28 -4.63 10.43
C GLU A 341 -26.29 -4.17 11.50
N LEU A 342 -26.31 -2.86 11.81
CA LEU A 342 -27.27 -2.25 12.73
C LEU A 342 -28.71 -2.45 12.25
N CYS A 343 -28.99 -2.18 10.98
CA CYS A 343 -30.35 -2.36 10.45
C CYS A 343 -30.81 -3.82 10.51
N GLN A 344 -29.92 -4.77 10.19
CA GLN A 344 -30.23 -6.20 10.30
C GLN A 344 -30.47 -6.62 11.75
N LEU A 345 -29.66 -6.13 12.70
CA LEU A 345 -29.86 -6.38 14.12
C LEU A 345 -31.23 -5.88 14.59
N MET A 346 -31.62 -4.68 14.15
CA MET A 346 -32.91 -4.07 14.51
C MET A 346 -34.10 -4.78 13.85
N VAL A 347 -33.93 -5.33 12.65
CA VAL A 347 -34.95 -6.21 12.03
C VAL A 347 -35.07 -7.52 12.80
N LYS A 348 -33.95 -8.15 13.17
CA LYS A 348 -33.95 -9.39 13.97
C LYS A 348 -34.57 -9.18 15.35
N GLY A 349 -34.35 -8.01 15.96
CA GLY A 349 -34.94 -7.60 17.23
C GLY A 349 -36.43 -7.23 17.14
N GLY A 350 -37.01 -7.16 15.93
CA GLY A 350 -38.42 -6.81 15.70
C GLY A 350 -38.71 -5.30 15.76
N THR A 351 -37.69 -4.46 15.94
CA THR A 351 -37.83 -3.01 15.98
C THR A 351 -38.02 -2.41 14.60
N PHE A 352 -37.33 -2.96 13.60
CA PHE A 352 -37.41 -2.53 12.19
C PHE A 352 -38.18 -3.52 11.34
N ILE A 353 -38.93 -2.99 10.38
CA ILE A 353 -39.60 -3.75 9.32
C ILE A 353 -39.00 -3.31 7.98
N PRO A 354 -38.38 -4.20 7.19
CA PRO A 354 -37.85 -3.85 5.88
C PRO A 354 -38.98 -3.43 4.94
N LEU A 355 -38.78 -2.35 4.20
CA LEU A 355 -39.75 -1.83 3.24
C LEU A 355 -39.55 -2.46 1.85
N ASN A 356 -40.49 -2.17 0.95
CA ASN A 356 -40.46 -2.71 -0.40
C ASN A 356 -39.26 -2.17 -1.20
N GLU A 357 -38.32 -3.05 -1.54
CA GLU A 357 -37.06 -2.68 -2.19
C GLU A 357 -37.24 -1.97 -3.55
N LYS A 358 -38.29 -2.31 -4.32
CA LYS A 358 -38.54 -1.68 -5.62
C LYS A 358 -39.09 -0.26 -5.51
N LYS A 359 -39.74 0.07 -4.38
CA LYS A 359 -40.36 1.39 -4.16
C LYS A 359 -39.52 2.28 -3.25
N ARG A 360 -38.85 1.69 -2.27
CA ARG A 360 -38.03 2.35 -1.24
C ARG A 360 -36.85 1.42 -0.89
N PRO A 361 -35.82 1.39 -1.75
CA PRO A 361 -34.67 0.54 -1.53
C PRO A 361 -33.94 0.91 -0.23
N ASN A 362 -33.38 -0.10 0.44
CA ASN A 362 -32.60 0.06 1.68
C ASN A 362 -33.31 0.91 2.76
N SER A 363 -34.62 0.73 2.90
CA SER A 363 -35.46 1.53 3.80
C SER A 363 -36.20 0.65 4.81
N PHE A 364 -36.39 1.17 6.03
CA PHE A 364 -36.99 0.45 7.14
C PHE A 364 -38.10 1.28 7.80
N LEU A 365 -39.15 0.62 8.26
CA LEU A 365 -40.17 1.22 9.13
C LEU A 365 -39.90 0.80 10.57
N ALA A 366 -39.70 1.79 11.45
CA ALA A 366 -39.72 1.61 12.88
C ALA A 366 -41.06 2.07 13.45
N ARG A 367 -41.59 1.37 14.45
CA ARG A 367 -42.79 1.78 15.19
C ARG A 367 -42.44 1.83 16.68
N SER A 368 -42.25 3.04 17.19
CA SER A 368 -42.02 3.28 18.61
C SER A 368 -43.32 3.32 19.41
N ASP A 369 -43.22 3.31 20.73
CA ASP A 369 -44.34 3.56 21.63
C ASP A 369 -44.88 4.99 21.38
N PRO A 370 -46.21 5.22 21.40
CA PRO A 370 -46.78 6.57 21.23
C PRO A 370 -46.30 7.61 22.26
N ARG A 371 -45.72 7.18 23.38
CA ARG A 371 -45.12 8.03 24.42
C ARG A 371 -43.63 8.30 24.19
N ASP A 372 -43.02 7.62 23.22
CA ASP A 372 -41.61 7.79 22.87
C ASP A 372 -41.41 9.16 22.21
N VAL A 373 -40.68 10.03 22.92
CA VAL A 373 -40.31 11.36 22.46
C VAL A 373 -38.79 11.42 22.35
N ALA A 374 -38.28 11.94 21.24
CA ALA A 374 -36.84 12.00 20.95
C ALA A 374 -36.01 12.83 21.96
N ARG A 375 -36.66 13.49 22.93
CA ARG A 375 -36.03 14.22 24.03
C ARG A 375 -36.78 13.94 25.34
N VAL A 376 -36.04 13.48 26.34
CA VAL A 376 -36.54 13.31 27.72
C VAL A 376 -35.80 14.33 28.60
N GLU A 377 -36.22 15.58 28.51
CA GLU A 377 -35.54 16.72 29.16
C GLU A 377 -35.45 16.54 30.69
N GLY A 378 -36.47 15.91 31.31
CA GLY A 378 -36.50 15.64 32.75
C GLY A 378 -35.57 14.54 33.27
N CYS A 379 -34.86 13.83 32.37
CA CYS A 379 -33.87 12.80 32.74
C CYS A 379 -32.43 13.21 32.39
N THR A 380 -32.21 14.46 31.98
CA THR A 380 -30.88 14.96 31.62
C THR A 380 -30.17 15.48 32.86
N TYR A 381 -29.02 14.89 33.18
CA TYR A 381 -28.16 15.36 34.26
C TYR A 381 -26.97 16.12 33.68
N ILE A 382 -26.80 17.36 34.12
CA ILE A 382 -25.69 18.23 33.72
C ILE A 382 -24.74 18.32 34.92
N CYS A 383 -23.55 17.74 34.77
CA CYS A 383 -22.53 17.77 35.80
C CYS A 383 -21.50 18.87 35.48
N THR A 384 -21.53 19.95 36.24
CA THR A 384 -20.63 21.11 36.11
C THR A 384 -19.91 21.35 37.43
N LYS A 385 -18.76 22.05 37.38
CA LYS A 385 -18.02 22.42 38.59
C LYS A 385 -18.81 23.40 39.45
N ASP A 386 -19.47 24.36 38.81
CA ASP A 386 -20.25 25.40 39.48
C ASP A 386 -21.76 25.19 39.26
N LYS A 387 -22.53 25.39 40.33
CA LYS A 387 -23.99 25.16 40.34
C LYS A 387 -24.75 26.03 39.33
N GLY A 388 -24.24 27.24 39.05
CA GLY A 388 -24.87 28.18 38.11
C GLY A 388 -24.85 27.72 36.65
N ASP A 389 -23.93 26.82 36.30
CA ASP A 389 -23.69 26.39 34.92
C ASP A 389 -24.60 25.23 34.47
N ALA A 390 -25.28 24.58 35.41
CA ALA A 390 -26.06 23.38 35.10
C ALA A 390 -27.38 23.67 34.37
N GLY A 391 -27.72 24.95 34.18
CA GLY A 391 -28.95 25.38 33.52
C GLY A 391 -30.23 25.02 34.31
N PRO A 392 -31.41 25.46 33.83
CA PRO A 392 -32.68 25.25 34.53
C PRO A 392 -33.23 23.81 34.41
N THR A 393 -32.61 22.97 33.58
CA THR A 393 -33.06 21.61 33.25
C THR A 393 -32.40 20.52 34.10
N ASN A 394 -31.51 20.87 35.03
CA ASN A 394 -30.89 19.91 35.95
C ASN A 394 -31.78 19.79 37.21
N ASN A 395 -32.23 18.56 37.53
CA ASN A 395 -33.09 18.26 38.69
C ASN A 395 -32.53 18.79 40.01
#